data_AF-A6LN13-F1
#
_entry.id   AF-A6LN13-F1
#
_cell.length_a   1.000
_cell.length_b   1.000
_cell.length_c   1.000
_cell.angle_alpha   90.00
_cell.angle_beta   90.00
_cell.angle_gamma   90.00
#
_symmetry.space_group_name_H-M   'P 1'
#
loop_
_entity.id
_entity.type
_entity.pdbx_description
1 polymer ?
#
loop_
_entity_poly.entity_id
_entity_poly.type
_entity_poly.pdbx_seq_one_letter_code
_entity_poly.pdbx_strand_id
1 'polypeptide(L)'
;MLTSTQNFIISELQRYKSYWQALLKRKIHLNFINGEIKIQFTLPNGVLVIFNKNAMRTPEVLDRLTIEKKRRMWNKIRRTEYWLQLLSLRQREAIFWRIINHDFEPCNSVECSGLKYKTLSYREIAKKMDLNEKTVWTYVQEGIEKIEELIEGAK
;
A
#
# COMPACT_ATOMS: atom_id res chain seq x y z
N MET A 1 -17.62 12.96 5.35
CA MET A 1 -16.34 13.13 6.07
C MET A 1 -15.84 11.75 6.45
N LEU A 2 -14.54 11.50 6.37
CA LEU A 2 -13.96 10.22 6.80
C LEU A 2 -13.90 10.13 8.32
N THR A 3 -14.14 8.94 8.88
CA THR A 3 -13.99 8.70 10.32
C THR A 3 -12.52 8.77 10.74
N SER A 4 -12.26 8.87 12.05
CA SER A 4 -10.88 8.79 12.57
C SER A 4 -10.22 7.45 12.23
N THR A 5 -10.98 6.35 12.26
CA THR A 5 -10.52 5.01 11.87
C THR A 5 -10.17 4.94 10.38
N GLN A 6 -11.03 5.45 9.49
CA GLN A 6 -10.77 5.51 8.05
C GLN A 6 -9.52 6.33 7.71
N ASN A 7 -9.34 7.49 8.36
CA ASN A 7 -8.14 8.29 8.19
C ASN A 7 -6.86 7.54 8.61
N PHE A 8 -6.92 6.77 9.70
CA PHE A 8 -5.82 5.91 10.13
C PHE A 8 -5.51 4.80 9.11
N ILE A 9 -6.54 4.10 8.60
CA ILE A 9 -6.38 3.04 7.59
C ILE A 9 -5.71 3.61 6.33
N ILE A 10 -6.21 4.73 5.81
CA ILE A 10 -5.66 5.38 4.61
C ILE A 10 -4.20 5.77 4.83
N SER A 11 -3.88 6.37 5.97
CA SER A 11 -2.50 6.76 6.33
C SER A 11 -1.55 5.56 6.38
N GLU A 12 -2.00 4.43 6.95
CA GLU A 12 -1.19 3.21 7.00
C GLU A 12 -1.02 2.56 5.62
N LEU A 13 -2.07 2.52 4.79
CA LEU A 13 -2.00 2.05 3.41
C LEU A 13 -1.04 2.91 2.57
N GLN A 14 -1.08 4.22 2.74
CA GLN A 14 -0.17 5.14 2.05
C GLN A 14 1.29 4.88 2.43
N ARG A 15 1.57 4.54 3.70
CA ARG A 15 2.94 4.29 4.14
C ARG A 15 3.50 2.92 3.72
N TYR A 16 2.70 2.05 3.13
CA TYR A 16 3.10 0.68 2.75
C TYR A 16 4.40 0.63 1.94
N LYS A 17 4.55 1.47 0.90
CA LYS A 17 5.78 1.57 0.10
C LYS A 17 6.99 1.96 0.97
N SER A 18 6.82 2.96 1.83
CA SER A 18 7.89 3.43 2.74
C SER A 18 8.33 2.36 3.74
N TYR A 19 7.42 1.52 4.22
CA TYR A 19 7.75 0.42 5.13
C TYR A 19 8.66 -0.59 4.45
N TRP A 20 8.36 -0.95 3.20
CA TRP A 20 9.21 -1.82 2.40
C TRP A 20 10.56 -1.19 2.07
N GLN A 21 10.60 0.10 1.70
CA GLN A 21 11.86 0.81 1.45
C GLN A 21 12.74 0.85 2.70
N ALA A 22 12.16 1.10 3.88
CA ALA A 22 12.87 1.10 5.15
C ALA A 22 13.40 -0.29 5.51
N LEU A 23 12.62 -1.34 5.24
CA LEU A 23 12.99 -2.72 5.54
C LEU A 23 14.11 -3.24 4.61
N LEU A 24 14.00 -2.95 3.31
CA LEU A 24 14.94 -3.38 2.28
C LEU A 24 16.14 -2.45 2.11
N LYS A 25 16.10 -1.25 2.72
CA LYS A 25 17.09 -0.17 2.57
C LYS A 25 17.37 0.19 1.09
N ARG A 26 16.33 0.18 0.26
CA ARG A 26 16.43 0.41 -1.20
C ARG A 26 15.22 1.19 -1.71
N LYS A 27 15.40 1.91 -2.82
CA LYS A 27 14.27 2.43 -3.59
C LYS A 27 13.56 1.25 -4.26
N ILE A 28 12.22 1.25 -4.20
CA ILE A 28 11.39 0.20 -4.78
C ILE A 28 10.31 0.81 -5.65
N HIS A 29 9.83 0.01 -6.59
CA HIS A 29 8.62 0.23 -7.34
C HIS A 29 7.60 -0.84 -6.94
N LEU A 30 6.33 -0.44 -6.87
CA LEU A 30 5.22 -1.36 -6.57
C LEU A 30 4.40 -1.52 -7.85
N ASN A 31 4.06 -2.76 -8.16
CA ASN A 31 3.18 -3.10 -9.28
C ASN A 31 2.05 -4.02 -8.80
N PHE A 32 0.88 -3.93 -9.42
CA PHE A 32 -0.23 -4.84 -9.14
C PHE A 32 -0.40 -5.80 -10.30
N ILE A 33 -0.17 -7.09 -10.05
CA ILE A 33 -0.18 -8.14 -11.07
C ILE A 33 -0.95 -9.33 -10.50
N ASN A 34 -2.02 -9.74 -11.18
CA ASN A 34 -2.84 -10.91 -10.84
C ASN A 34 -3.32 -10.94 -9.37
N GLY A 35 -3.81 -9.80 -8.87
CA GLY A 35 -4.32 -9.70 -7.50
C GLY A 35 -3.26 -9.52 -6.41
N GLU A 36 -1.98 -9.44 -6.79
CA GLU A 36 -0.86 -9.30 -5.86
C GLU A 36 -0.05 -8.02 -6.11
N ILE A 37 0.34 -7.36 -5.02
CA ILE A 37 1.34 -6.29 -5.07
C ILE A 37 2.73 -6.94 -5.15
N LYS A 38 3.38 -6.75 -6.29
CA LYS A 38 4.77 -7.12 -6.56
C LYS A 38 5.69 -5.95 -6.22
N ILE A 39 6.82 -6.28 -5.61
CA ILE A 39 7.86 -5.30 -5.23
C ILE A 39 9.03 -5.50 -6.17
N GLN A 40 9.46 -4.41 -6.80
CA GLN A 40 10.53 -4.42 -7.79
C GLN A 40 11.61 -3.41 -7.41
N PHE A 41 12.88 -3.76 -7.64
CA PHE A 41 13.99 -2.81 -7.52
C PHE A 41 15.12 -3.17 -8.46
N THR A 42 15.93 -2.17 -8.80
CA THR A 42 17.09 -2.34 -9.68
C THR A 42 18.36 -2.47 -8.85
N LEU A 43 19.20 -3.45 -9.19
CA LEU A 43 20.53 -3.61 -8.60
C LEU A 43 21.53 -2.61 -9.21
N PRO A 44 22.70 -2.36 -8.58
CA PRO A 44 23.71 -1.44 -9.12
C PRO A 44 24.19 -1.80 -10.54
N ASN A 45 24.15 -3.08 -10.89
CA ASN A 45 24.49 -3.58 -12.22
C ASN A 45 23.32 -3.50 -13.23
N GLY A 46 22.23 -2.81 -12.89
CA GLY A 46 21.09 -2.57 -13.78
C GLY A 46 20.05 -3.70 -13.84
N VAL A 47 20.27 -4.88 -13.25
CA VAL A 47 19.25 -5.95 -13.35
C VAL A 47 18.05 -5.65 -12.45
N LEU A 48 16.85 -5.85 -13.02
CA LEU A 48 15.58 -5.74 -12.34
C LEU A 48 15.32 -7.00 -11.51
N VAL A 49 15.04 -6.82 -10.22
CA VAL A 49 14.71 -7.90 -9.29
C VAL A 49 13.25 -7.78 -8.88
N ILE A 50 12.50 -8.87 -9.01
CA ILE A 50 11.18 -9.03 -8.41
C ILE A 50 11.37 -9.68 -7.05
N PHE A 51 11.08 -8.96 -5.98
CA PHE A 51 11.29 -9.44 -4.63
C PHE A 51 10.25 -10.50 -4.24
N ASN A 52 10.73 -11.66 -3.77
CA ASN A 52 9.88 -12.72 -3.25
C ASN A 52 9.49 -12.40 -1.79
N LYS A 53 8.25 -11.95 -1.56
CA LYS A 53 7.71 -11.66 -0.22
C LYS A 53 7.75 -12.87 0.72
N ASN A 54 7.70 -14.10 0.20
CA ASN A 54 7.73 -15.32 1.02
C ASN A 54 9.08 -15.52 1.70
N ALA A 55 10.17 -14.97 1.16
CA ALA A 55 11.47 -14.98 1.82
C ALA A 55 11.44 -14.29 3.19
N MET A 56 10.50 -13.37 3.43
CA MET A 56 10.36 -12.68 4.72
C MET A 56 9.59 -13.49 5.78
N ARG A 57 9.07 -14.66 5.42
CA ARG A 57 8.31 -15.54 6.33
C ARG A 57 9.19 -16.62 6.97
N THR A 58 10.45 -16.78 6.54
CA THR A 58 11.31 -17.83 7.10
C THR A 58 11.82 -17.45 8.49
N PRO A 59 11.93 -18.42 9.41
CA PRO A 59 12.45 -18.18 10.76
C PRO A 59 13.81 -17.48 10.76
N GLU A 60 14.72 -17.83 9.86
CA GLU A 60 16.06 -17.22 9.82
C GLU A 60 16.00 -15.73 9.50
N VAL A 61 15.04 -15.29 8.69
CA VAL A 61 14.85 -13.87 8.38
C VAL A 61 14.21 -13.16 9.57
N LEU A 62 13.23 -13.78 10.24
CA LEU A 62 12.60 -13.23 11.44
C LEU A 62 13.59 -13.06 12.59
N ASP A 63 14.48 -14.03 12.79
CA ASP A 63 15.54 -13.98 13.80
C ASP A 63 16.58 -12.89 13.47
N ARG A 64 16.88 -12.67 12.18
CA ARG A 64 17.76 -11.58 11.71
C ARG A 64 17.11 -10.18 11.75
N LEU A 65 15.81 -10.07 12.02
CA LEU A 65 15.15 -8.79 12.33
C LEU A 65 15.45 -8.32 13.76
N THR A 66 16.62 -8.66 14.33
CA THR A 66 17.07 -8.32 15.69
C THR A 66 16.96 -6.84 16.04
N ILE A 67 17.04 -5.95 15.03
CA ILE A 67 16.80 -4.53 15.21
C ILE A 67 15.29 -4.29 15.34
N GLU A 68 14.86 -3.88 16.53
CA GLU A 68 13.47 -3.58 16.87
C GLU A 68 12.76 -2.73 15.79
N LYS A 69 13.46 -1.74 15.23
CA LYS A 69 12.96 -0.90 14.13
C LYS A 69 12.54 -1.71 12.90
N LYS A 70 13.31 -2.72 12.49
CA LYS A 70 12.96 -3.59 11.35
C LYS A 70 11.76 -4.48 11.66
N ARG A 71 11.70 -5.05 12.88
CA ARG A 71 10.56 -5.83 13.35
C ARG A 71 9.26 -5.00 13.37
N ARG A 72 9.32 -3.75 13.85
CA ARG A 72 8.20 -2.80 13.81
C ARG A 72 7.73 -2.54 12.37
N MET A 73 8.64 -2.30 11.42
CA MET A 73 8.27 -2.11 10.00
C MET A 73 7.62 -3.37 9.42
N TRP A 74 8.16 -4.55 9.72
CA TRP A 74 7.61 -5.81 9.27
C TRP A 74 6.18 -6.06 9.80
N ASN A 75 5.92 -5.77 11.08
CA ASN A 75 4.58 -5.87 11.64
C ASN A 75 3.58 -4.96 10.94
N LYS A 76 3.99 -3.73 10.58
CA LYS A 76 3.15 -2.81 9.81
C LYS A 76 2.83 -3.36 8.42
N ILE A 77 3.84 -3.88 7.71
CA ILE A 77 3.65 -4.54 6.41
C ILE A 77 2.68 -5.72 6.53
N ARG A 78 2.89 -6.61 7.51
CA ARG A 78 2.02 -7.78 7.71
C ARG A 78 0.57 -7.39 7.97
N ARG A 79 0.35 -6.37 8.78
CA ARG A 79 -0.99 -5.84 9.05
C ARG A 79 -1.65 -5.32 7.78
N THR A 80 -0.92 -4.53 6.98
CA THR A 80 -1.45 -4.04 5.69
C THR A 80 -1.74 -5.17 4.71
N GLU A 81 -0.85 -6.17 4.59
CA GLU A 81 -1.09 -7.34 3.75
C GLU A 81 -2.33 -8.11 4.20
N TYR A 82 -2.51 -8.28 5.50
CA TYR A 82 -3.69 -8.93 6.07
C TYR A 82 -4.98 -8.18 5.71
N TRP A 83 -5.01 -6.85 5.89
CA TRP A 83 -6.17 -6.04 5.48
C TRP A 83 -6.49 -6.20 3.99
N LEU A 84 -5.48 -6.16 3.12
CA LEU A 84 -5.67 -6.31 1.68
C LEU A 84 -6.17 -7.71 1.30
N GLN A 85 -5.78 -8.75 2.03
CA GLN A 85 -6.20 -10.13 1.79
C GLN A 85 -7.71 -10.34 1.96
N LEU A 86 -8.35 -9.55 2.83
CA LEU A 86 -9.79 -9.62 3.08
C LEU A 86 -10.63 -9.01 1.95
N LEU A 87 -10.00 -8.21 1.10
CA LEU A 87 -10.67 -7.53 0.00
C LEU A 87 -10.78 -8.43 -1.22
N SER A 88 -11.86 -8.22 -1.98
CA SER A 88 -11.96 -8.82 -3.31
C SER A 88 -10.82 -8.31 -4.21
N LEU A 89 -10.51 -9.06 -5.27
CA LEU A 89 -9.44 -8.69 -6.20
C LEU A 89 -9.63 -7.25 -6.73
N ARG A 90 -10.86 -6.87 -7.07
CA ARG A 90 -11.18 -5.55 -7.60
C ARG A 90 -11.09 -4.44 -6.56
N GLN A 91 -11.55 -4.70 -5.33
CA GLN A 91 -11.38 -3.77 -4.21
C GLN A 91 -9.90 -3.52 -3.91
N ARG A 92 -9.10 -4.59 -3.87
CA ARG A 92 -7.65 -4.52 -3.65
C ARG A 92 -6.92 -3.75 -4.74
N GLU A 93 -7.28 -4.00 -6.01
CA GLU A 93 -6.71 -3.31 -7.16
C GLU A 93 -7.05 -1.80 -7.14
N ALA A 94 -8.31 -1.46 -6.86
CA ALA A 94 -8.74 -0.06 -6.75
C ALA A 94 -8.02 0.67 -5.60
N ILE A 95 -7.90 0.05 -4.43
CA ILE A 95 -7.12 0.59 -3.29
C ILE A 95 -5.65 0.71 -3.64
N PHE A 96 -5.09 -0.27 -4.35
CA PHE A 96 -3.70 -0.20 -4.79
C PHE A 96 -3.47 1.06 -5.61
N TRP A 97 -4.26 1.28 -6.67
CA TRP A 97 -4.07 2.45 -7.54
C TRP A 97 -4.42 3.78 -6.87
N ARG A 98 -5.43 3.79 -6.00
CA ARG A 98 -5.91 5.02 -5.38
C ARG A 98 -5.07 5.46 -4.18
N ILE A 99 -4.60 4.51 -3.38
CA ILE A 99 -4.08 4.80 -2.03
C ILE A 99 -2.64 4.32 -1.88
N ILE A 100 -2.26 3.14 -2.39
CA ILE A 100 -0.92 2.55 -2.14
C ILE A 100 0.11 3.02 -3.16
N ASN A 101 -0.26 3.05 -4.44
CA ASN A 101 0.62 3.37 -5.54
C ASN A 101 0.65 4.86 -5.81
N HIS A 102 1.23 5.61 -4.88
CA HIS A 102 1.49 7.02 -5.05
C HIS A 102 2.99 7.28 -5.10
N ASP A 103 3.34 8.32 -5.84
CA ASP A 103 4.59 9.03 -5.67
C ASP A 103 4.33 10.34 -4.90
N PHE A 104 5.37 11.08 -4.57
CA PHE A 104 5.23 12.38 -3.95
C PHE A 104 5.23 13.47 -5.01
N GLU A 105 4.37 14.47 -4.87
CA GLU A 105 4.40 15.71 -5.66
C GLU A 105 4.48 16.94 -4.75
N PRO A 106 5.09 18.05 -5.22
CA PRO A 106 5.09 19.31 -4.48
C PRO A 106 3.66 19.77 -4.18
N CYS A 107 3.44 20.18 -2.93
CA CYS A 107 2.20 20.82 -2.52
C CYS A 107 2.28 22.31 -2.82
N ASN A 108 1.60 22.77 -3.86
CA ASN A 108 1.66 24.16 -4.34
C ASN A 108 0.45 25.01 -3.88
N SER A 109 -0.23 24.61 -2.81
CA SER A 109 -1.40 25.32 -2.27
C SER A 109 -1.07 26.08 -0.99
N VAL A 110 -1.75 27.20 -0.73
CA VAL A 110 -1.55 28.04 0.46
C VAL A 110 -1.73 27.25 1.77
N GLU A 111 -2.58 26.22 1.76
CA GLU A 111 -2.93 25.40 2.94
C GLU A 111 -1.99 24.22 3.20
N CYS A 112 -0.94 24.02 2.38
CA CYS A 112 -0.09 22.84 2.48
C CYS A 112 1.33 23.13 1.98
N SER A 113 2.31 22.93 2.86
CA SER A 113 3.73 23.08 2.56
C SER A 113 4.41 21.71 2.48
N GLY A 114 5.35 21.55 1.54
CA GLY A 114 6.14 20.32 1.38
C GLY A 114 5.66 19.39 0.26
N LEU A 115 5.67 18.08 0.51
CA LEU A 115 5.29 17.05 -0.46
C LEU A 115 3.95 16.42 -0.07
N LYS A 116 3.06 16.23 -1.04
CA LYS A 116 1.81 15.48 -0.89
C LYS A 116 1.84 14.19 -1.71
N TYR A 117 0.93 13.26 -1.39
CA TYR A 117 0.77 12.04 -2.17
C TYR A 117 0.09 12.34 -3.51
N LYS A 118 0.76 12.03 -4.61
CA LYS A 118 0.20 12.03 -5.95
C LYS A 118 -0.59 10.75 -6.16
N THR A 119 -1.90 10.85 -5.97
CA THR A 119 -2.84 9.73 -6.17
C THR A 119 -3.45 9.83 -7.56
N LEU A 120 -3.62 8.70 -8.26
CA LEU A 120 -4.36 8.69 -9.52
C LEU A 120 -5.81 9.08 -9.26
N SER A 121 -6.37 9.91 -10.14
CA SER A 121 -7.79 10.25 -10.13
C SER A 121 -8.64 9.00 -10.40
N TYR A 122 -9.88 8.98 -9.92
CA TYR A 122 -10.80 7.86 -10.19
C TYR A 122 -10.97 7.60 -11.69
N ARG A 123 -10.92 8.66 -12.52
CA ARG A 123 -10.91 8.58 -13.98
C ARG A 123 -9.73 7.81 -14.56
N GLU A 124 -8.51 8.08 -14.07
CA GLU A 124 -7.31 7.38 -14.53
C GLU A 124 -7.32 5.92 -14.10
N ILE A 125 -7.80 5.64 -12.89
CA ILE A 125 -7.92 4.28 -12.36
C ILE A 125 -8.99 3.50 -13.14
N ALA A 126 -10.13 4.13 -13.42
CA ALA A 126 -11.21 3.57 -14.24
C ALA A 126 -10.70 3.12 -15.62
N LYS A 127 -9.90 3.96 -16.28
CA LYS A 127 -9.23 3.58 -17.55
C LYS A 127 -8.26 2.40 -17.39
N LYS A 128 -7.50 2.34 -16.30
CA LYS A 128 -6.56 1.24 -16.04
C LYS A 128 -7.26 -0.09 -15.77
N MET A 129 -8.39 -0.05 -15.07
CA MET A 129 -9.14 -1.23 -14.66
C MET A 129 -10.21 -1.65 -15.68
N ASP A 130 -10.40 -0.87 -16.74
CA ASP A 130 -11.49 -1.00 -17.72
C ASP A 130 -12.88 -0.99 -17.04
N LEU A 131 -13.12 0.06 -16.24
CA LEU A 131 -14.34 0.27 -15.47
C LEU A 131 -14.83 1.71 -15.61
N ASN A 132 -16.02 2.00 -15.08
CA ASN A 132 -16.47 3.38 -14.89
C ASN A 132 -15.98 3.96 -13.54
N GLU A 133 -15.94 5.29 -13.45
CA GLU A 133 -15.43 6.00 -12.26
C GLU A 133 -16.22 5.69 -10.98
N LYS A 134 -17.55 5.57 -11.10
CA LYS A 134 -18.44 5.28 -9.96
C LYS A 134 -18.12 3.91 -9.36
N THR A 135 -17.92 2.90 -10.20
CA THR A 135 -17.55 1.55 -9.78
C THR A 135 -16.20 1.53 -9.07
N VAL A 136 -15.21 2.26 -9.57
CA VAL A 136 -13.91 2.37 -8.87
C VAL A 136 -14.09 3.05 -7.52
N TRP A 137 -14.84 4.15 -7.46
CA TRP A 137 -15.13 4.83 -6.20
C TRP A 137 -15.79 3.89 -5.18
N THR A 138 -16.81 3.13 -5.61
CA THR A 138 -17.50 2.13 -4.78
C THR A 138 -16.52 1.08 -4.27
N TYR A 139 -15.67 0.52 -5.12
CA TYR A 139 -14.67 -0.46 -4.71
C TYR A 139 -13.67 0.09 -3.68
N VAL A 140 -13.31 1.37 -3.76
CA VAL A 140 -12.46 2.00 -2.74
C VAL A 140 -13.22 2.18 -1.44
N GLN A 141 -14.45 2.69 -1.46
CA GLN A 141 -15.24 2.93 -0.24
C GLN A 141 -15.53 1.61 0.49
N GLU A 142 -16.14 0.64 -0.19
CA GLU A 142 -16.44 -0.67 0.39
C GLU A 142 -15.18 -1.38 0.89
N GLY A 143 -14.05 -1.19 0.20
CA GLY A 143 -12.78 -1.77 0.61
C GLY A 143 -12.26 -1.15 1.92
N ILE A 144 -12.43 0.16 2.11
CA ILE A 144 -12.05 0.84 3.36
C ILE A 144 -13.03 0.50 4.49
N GLU A 145 -14.33 0.47 4.22
CA GLU A 145 -15.38 0.09 5.19
C GLU A 145 -15.15 -1.32 5.73
N LYS A 146 -14.85 -2.30 4.86
CA LYS A 146 -14.51 -3.67 5.29
C LYS A 146 -13.28 -3.74 6.22
N ILE A 147 -12.28 -2.89 5.99
CA ILE A 147 -11.10 -2.84 6.86
C ILE A 147 -11.45 -2.17 8.19
N GLU A 148 -12.31 -1.16 8.17
CA GLU A 148 -12.82 -0.48 9.38
C GLU A 148 -13.63 -1.42 10.26
N GLU A 149 -14.62 -2.13 9.70
CA GLU A 149 -15.44 -3.12 10.42
C GLU A 149 -14.59 -4.17 11.14
N LEU A 150 -13.51 -4.63 10.51
CA LEU A 150 -12.56 -5.56 11.12
C LEU A 150 -11.84 -4.96 12.33
N ILE A 151 -11.41 -3.70 12.24
CA ILE A 151 -10.67 -3.03 13.33
C ILE A 151 -11.62 -2.74 14.50
N GLU A 152 -12.86 -2.38 14.21
CA GLU A 152 -13.85 -2.08 15.24
C GLU A 152 -14.43 -3.34 15.89
N GLY A 153 -14.67 -4.40 15.13
CA GLY A 153 -15.10 -5.70 15.66
C GLY A 153 -14.02 -6.49 16.40
N ALA A 154 -12.75 -6.06 16.35
CA ALA A 154 -11.65 -6.64 17.11
C ALA A 154 -11.42 -5.96 18.48
N LYS A 155 -12.22 -4.95 18.83
CA LYS A 155 -12.23 -4.30 20.15
C LYS A 155 -13.19 -5.01 21.09
#